data_AF-A0A2A3C305-F1
#
_entry.id   AF-A0A2A3C305-F1
#
_cell.length_a   1.000
_cell.length_b   1.000
_cell.length_c   1.000
_cell.angle_alpha   90.00
_cell.angle_beta   90.00
_cell.angle_gamma   90.00
#
_symmetry.space_group_name_H-M   'P 1'
#
loop_
_entity.id
_entity.type
_entity.pdbx_description
1 polymer ?
#
loop_
_entity_poly.entity_id
_entity_poly.type
_entity_poly.pdbx_seq_one_letter_code
_entity_poly.pdbx_strand_id
1 'polypeptide(L)'
;MDDLDRSVDPTSLGKSLTVVVTVELDREHLDVLSAFKRAMQAAKEVTQCYMVTGDADFVLILAIEDLDAFDVFVKTKLFTDPSVRKFKSMITLDRVKTEPRITE
;
A
#
# COMPACT_ATOMS: atom_id res chain seq x y z
N MET A 1 -1.04 -11.18 30.17
CA MET A 1 -0.24 -10.06 29.62
C MET A 1 -0.60 -10.04 28.16
N ASP A 2 -1.73 -9.41 27.91
CA ASP A 2 -2.52 -9.52 26.71
C ASP A 2 -1.87 -8.70 25.59
N ASP A 3 -1.28 -9.38 24.61
CA ASP A 3 -0.99 -8.83 23.27
C ASP A 3 -2.29 -8.76 22.42
N LEU A 4 -3.40 -8.36 23.05
CA LEU A 4 -4.68 -8.20 22.39
C LEU A 4 -4.73 -6.81 21.75
N ASP A 5 -4.63 -6.81 20.43
CA ASP A 5 -5.00 -5.72 19.53
C ASP A 5 -4.07 -4.49 19.49
N ARG A 6 -2.94 -4.64 18.80
CA ARG A 6 -2.16 -3.49 18.27
C ARG A 6 -2.72 -2.95 16.94
N SER A 7 -4.02 -3.08 16.66
CA SER A 7 -4.64 -2.33 15.56
C SER A 7 -4.77 -0.85 15.98
N VAL A 8 -3.69 -0.09 15.84
CA VAL A 8 -3.72 1.35 16.08
C VAL A 8 -4.59 1.99 14.99
N ASP A 9 -5.61 2.75 15.41
CA ASP A 9 -6.45 3.52 14.47
C ASP A 9 -5.56 4.53 13.74
N PRO A 10 -5.45 4.48 12.39
CA PRO A 10 -4.66 5.42 11.61
C PRO A 10 -5.03 6.88 11.88
N THR A 11 -6.29 7.18 12.20
CA THR A 11 -6.74 8.54 12.52
C THR A 11 -6.08 9.08 13.79
N SER A 12 -5.80 8.22 14.77
CA SER A 12 -5.06 8.57 16.00
C SER A 12 -3.57 8.87 15.77
N LEU A 13 -3.03 8.49 14.61
CA LEU A 13 -1.62 8.66 14.21
C LEU A 13 -1.44 9.80 13.18
N GLY A 14 -2.45 10.63 12.95
CA GLY A 14 -2.41 11.67 11.92
C GLY A 14 -2.51 11.12 10.48
N LYS A 15 -2.82 9.84 10.29
CA LYS A 15 -3.01 9.21 8.98
C LYS A 15 -4.50 9.05 8.70
N SER A 16 -5.10 10.10 8.15
CA SER A 16 -6.55 10.17 7.97
C SER A 16 -7.05 9.52 6.68
N LEU A 17 -6.20 9.42 5.66
CA LEU A 17 -6.61 9.02 4.31
C LEU A 17 -6.11 7.61 3.97
N THR A 18 -7.04 6.79 3.46
CA THR A 18 -6.72 5.46 2.93
C THR A 18 -6.77 5.47 1.43
N VAL A 19 -5.69 5.02 0.79
CA VAL A 19 -5.62 4.93 -0.67
C VAL A 19 -5.31 3.49 -1.06
N VAL A 20 -6.14 2.94 -1.94
CA VAL A 20 -5.88 1.65 -2.57
C VAL A 20 -5.13 1.92 -3.88
N VAL A 21 -3.97 1.30 -4.07
CA VAL A 21 -3.17 1.47 -5.28
C VAL A 21 -2.94 0.12 -5.95
N THR A 22 -3.30 0.02 -7.22
CA THR A 22 -2.92 -1.11 -8.09
C THR A 22 -1.66 -0.73 -8.85
N VAL A 23 -0.69 -1.63 -8.93
CA VAL A 23 0.60 -1.41 -9.60
C VAL A 23 0.84 -2.54 -10.59
N GLU A 24 1.21 -2.14 -11.81
CA GLU A 24 1.65 -2.97 -12.91
C GLU A 24 3.14 -2.72 -13.15
N LEU A 25 3.93 -3.78 -13.22
CA LEU A 25 5.37 -3.74 -13.47
C LEU A 25 5.69 -4.10 -14.92
N ASP A 26 6.69 -3.44 -15.50
CA ASP A 26 7.09 -3.60 -16.91
C ASP A 26 7.90 -4.89 -17.17
N ARG A 27 8.45 -5.51 -16.12
CA ARG A 27 9.35 -6.67 -16.20
C ARG A 27 9.13 -7.62 -15.02
N GLU A 28 8.67 -8.83 -15.30
CA GLU A 28 8.41 -9.87 -14.29
C GLU A 28 9.63 -10.78 -14.03
N HIS A 29 10.85 -10.25 -14.09
CA HIS A 29 12.01 -11.01 -13.61
C HIS A 29 11.99 -11.06 -12.08
N LEU A 30 12.43 -12.19 -11.51
CA LEU A 30 12.41 -12.42 -10.06
C LEU A 30 13.12 -11.30 -9.28
N ASP A 31 14.18 -10.73 -9.84
CA ASP A 31 14.94 -9.64 -9.20
C ASP A 31 14.13 -8.34 -9.10
N VAL A 32 13.34 -8.04 -10.14
CA VAL A 32 12.46 -6.86 -10.18
C VAL A 32 11.34 -6.99 -9.15
N LEU A 33 10.66 -8.14 -9.14
CA LEU A 33 9.63 -8.45 -8.15
C LEU A 33 10.20 -8.37 -6.72
N SER A 34 11.40 -8.91 -6.50
CA SER A 34 12.04 -8.91 -5.19
C SER A 34 12.45 -7.50 -4.76
N ALA A 35 12.93 -6.67 -5.67
CA ALA A 35 13.27 -5.27 -5.40
C ALA A 35 12.03 -4.46 -5.03
N PHE A 36 10.95 -4.59 -5.80
CA PHE A 36 9.69 -3.90 -5.54
C PHE A 36 9.10 -4.30 -4.18
N LYS A 37 9.08 -5.61 -3.87
CA LYS A 37 8.64 -6.11 -2.55
C LYS A 37 9.41 -5.46 -1.40
N ARG A 38 10.75 -5.41 -1.49
CA ARG A 38 11.59 -4.78 -0.47
C ARG A 38 11.30 -3.28 -0.33
N ALA A 39 11.12 -2.58 -1.46
CA ALA A 39 10.79 -1.16 -1.45
C ALA A 39 9.45 -0.88 -0.76
N MET A 40 8.41 -1.68 -1.06
CA MET A 40 7.09 -1.53 -0.45
C MET A 40 7.06 -1.94 1.03
N GLN A 41 7.83 -2.97 1.43
CA GLN A 41 7.99 -3.34 2.84
C GLN A 41 8.66 -2.23 3.68
N ALA A 42 9.56 -1.44 3.07
CA ALA A 42 10.25 -0.34 3.75
C ALA A 42 9.44 0.97 3.79
N ALA A 43 8.38 1.10 2.98
CA ALA A 43 7.56 2.29 2.90
C ALA A 43 6.56 2.33 4.06
N LYS A 44 6.68 3.31 4.96
CA LYS A 44 5.85 3.44 6.17
C LYS A 44 4.39 3.79 5.87
N GLU A 45 4.13 4.31 4.68
CA GLU A 45 2.81 4.65 4.16
C GLU A 45 2.06 3.37 3.76
N VAL A 46 2.77 2.31 3.36
CA VAL A 46 2.19 1.02 2.94
C VAL A 46 1.86 0.21 4.19
N THR A 47 0.58 0.05 4.49
CA THR A 47 0.10 -0.76 5.62
C THR A 47 -0.17 -2.21 5.21
N GLN A 48 -0.49 -2.43 3.93
CA GLN A 48 -0.67 -3.77 3.36
C GLN A 48 -0.16 -3.77 1.92
N CYS A 49 0.45 -4.88 1.51
CA CYS A 49 0.98 -5.08 0.15
C CYS A 49 0.70 -6.53 -0.26
N TYR A 50 -0.11 -6.70 -1.29
CA TYR A 50 -0.50 -7.99 -1.82
C TYR A 50 0.08 -8.14 -3.21
N MET A 51 0.82 -9.24 -3.43
CA MET A 51 1.09 -9.70 -4.79
C MET A 51 -0.13 -10.49 -5.26
N VAL A 52 -0.70 -10.12 -6.40
CA VAL A 52 -1.99 -10.68 -6.85
C VAL A 52 -1.86 -11.26 -8.26
N THR A 53 -2.79 -12.13 -8.62
CA THR A 53 -3.01 -12.53 -10.01
C THR A 53 -4.08 -11.64 -10.62
N GLY A 54 -3.93 -11.22 -11.88
CA GLY A 54 -4.92 -10.40 -12.59
C GLY A 54 -4.26 -9.29 -13.40
N ASP A 55 -4.95 -8.17 -13.56
CA ASP A 55 -4.46 -7.03 -14.36
C ASP A 55 -3.32 -6.24 -13.69
N ALA A 56 -3.09 -6.44 -12.39
CA ALA A 56 -2.05 -5.79 -11.60
C ALA A 56 -1.16 -6.84 -10.94
N ASP A 57 0.11 -6.49 -10.72
CA ASP A 57 1.07 -7.34 -10.01
C ASP A 57 0.96 -7.16 -8.50
N PHE A 58 0.70 -5.91 -8.07
CA PHE A 58 0.57 -5.56 -6.67
C PHE A 58 -0.66 -4.71 -6.37
N VAL A 59 -1.25 -4.95 -5.20
CA VAL A 59 -2.25 -4.09 -4.56
C VAL A 59 -1.68 -3.57 -3.25
N LEU A 60 -1.60 -2.26 -3.12
CA LEU A 60 -1.11 -1.56 -1.93
C LEU A 60 -2.30 -0.91 -1.21
N ILE A 61 -2.32 -1.03 0.12
CA ILE A 61 -3.17 -0.22 0.98
C ILE A 61 -2.26 0.80 1.66
N LEU A 62 -2.51 2.07 1.40
CA LEU A 62 -1.76 3.18 1.98
C LEU A 62 -2.54 3.83 3.11
N ALA A 63 -1.85 4.21 4.18
CA ALA A 63 -2.34 5.13 5.20
C ALA A 63 -1.45 6.38 5.23
N ILE A 64 -2.02 7.50 4.83
CA ILE A 64 -1.34 8.78 4.64
C ILE A 64 -2.11 9.91 5.33
N GLU A 65 -1.44 11.03 5.55
CA GLU A 65 -2.02 12.19 6.23
C GLU A 65 -3.05 12.91 5.36
N ASP A 66 -2.67 13.22 4.12
CA ASP A 66 -3.45 13.99 3.15
C ASP A 66 -3.03 13.67 1.69
N LEU A 67 -3.54 14.46 0.73
CA LEU A 67 -3.22 14.31 -0.70
C LEU A 67 -1.82 14.80 -1.08
N ASP A 68 -1.22 15.70 -0.30
CA ASP A 68 0.15 16.16 -0.57
C ASP A 68 1.14 15.04 -0.20
N ALA A 69 0.92 14.37 0.93
CA ALA A 69 1.63 13.15 1.29
C ALA A 69 1.43 12.03 0.26
N PHE A 70 0.23 11.93 -0.34
CA PHE A 70 -0.01 10.98 -1.44
C PHE A 70 0.87 11.29 -2.66
N ASP A 71 0.89 12.55 -3.11
CA ASP A 71 1.68 12.98 -4.26
C ASP A 71 3.19 12.74 -4.03
N VAL A 72 3.68 13.00 -2.82
CA VAL A 72 5.06 12.68 -2.41
C VAL A 72 5.32 11.18 -2.50
N PHE A 73 4.41 10.33 -1.99
CA PHE A 73 4.56 8.87 -2.11
C PHE A 73 4.65 8.44 -3.58
N VAL A 74 3.71 8.90 -4.41
CA VAL A 74 3.67 8.57 -5.84
C VAL A 74 4.97 8.98 -6.54
N LYS A 75 5.42 10.22 -6.33
CA LYS A 75 6.66 10.74 -6.92
C LYS A 75 7.91 9.99 -6.46
N THR A 76 8.00 9.68 -5.17
CA THR A 76 9.25 9.14 -4.59
C THR A 76 9.33 7.62 -4.59
N LYS A 77 8.21 6.91 -4.73
CA LYS A 77 8.14 5.44 -4.68
C LYS A 77 7.67 4.79 -5.96
N LEU A 78 6.76 5.41 -6.71
CA LEU A 78 6.17 4.81 -7.90
C LEU A 78 6.78 5.37 -9.19
N PHE A 79 6.84 6.69 -9.35
CA PHE A 79 7.41 7.30 -10.58
C PHE A 79 8.93 7.17 -10.69
N THR A 80 9.63 7.10 -9.56
CA THR A 80 11.08 6.89 -9.52
C THR A 80 11.49 5.44 -9.68
N ASP A 81 10.54 4.49 -9.56
CA ASP A 81 10.82 3.08 -9.74
C ASP A 81 10.72 2.72 -11.23
N PRO A 82 11.84 2.42 -11.91
CA PRO A 82 11.85 2.14 -13.34
C PRO A 82 11.15 0.82 -13.70
N SER A 83 10.79 0.00 -12.71
CA SER A 83 10.01 -1.20 -12.94
C SER A 83 8.51 -0.95 -13.00
N VAL A 84 8.01 0.19 -12.52
CA VAL A 84 6.58 0.51 -12.53
C VAL A 84 6.17 0.95 -13.93
N ARG A 85 5.37 0.11 -14.61
CA ARG A 85 4.75 0.44 -15.91
C ARG A 85 3.60 1.42 -15.72
N LYS A 86 2.73 1.11 -14.75
CA LYS A 86 1.48 1.83 -14.53
C LYS A 86 0.99 1.62 -13.11
N PHE A 87 0.26 2.59 -12.59
CA PHE A 87 -0.53 2.41 -11.39
C PHE A 87 -1.88 3.11 -11.50
N LYS A 88 -2.86 2.68 -10.70
CA LYS A 88 -4.12 3.40 -10.47
C LYS A 88 -4.35 3.52 -8.98
N SER A 89 -4.74 4.71 -8.53
CA SER A 89 -5.11 4.96 -7.15
C SER A 89 -6.60 5.20 -6.99
N MET A 90 -7.13 4.75 -5.87
CA MET A 90 -8.51 4.91 -5.46
C MET A 90 -8.51 5.44 -4.03
N ILE A 91 -8.96 6.68 -3.86
CA ILE A 91 -9.11 7.28 -2.53
C ILE A 91 -10.38 6.70 -1.90
N THR A 92 -10.24 6.20 -0.68
CA THR A 92 -11.36 5.61 0.05
C THR A 92 -12.29 6.72 0.54
N LEU A 93 -13.56 6.67 0.16
CA LEU A 93 -14.59 7.60 0.63
C LEU A 93 -15.21 7.17 1.95
N ASP A 94 -15.54 5.88 2.06
CA ASP A 94 -16.09 5.27 3.26
C ASP A 94 -15.40 3.93 3.51
N ARG A 95 -14.93 3.73 4.74
CA ARG A 95 -14.28 2.51 5.19
C ARG A 95 -15.32 1.64 5.87
N VAL A 96 -16.08 0.91 5.06
CA VAL A 96 -17.25 0.13 5.49
C VAL A 96 -16.89 -0.98 6.51
N LYS A 97 -15.73 -1.62 6.37
CA LYS A 97 -15.25 -2.65 7.31
C LYS A 97 -13.73 -2.75 7.29
N THR A 98 -13.10 -2.83 8.45
CA THR A 98 -11.66 -3.08 8.57
C THR A 98 -11.38 -3.80 9.88
N GLU A 99 -11.21 -5.12 9.82
CA GLU A 99 -10.96 -5.95 10.99
C GLU A 99 -10.06 -7.11 10.59
N PRO A 100 -8.95 -7.36 11.29
CA PRO A 100 -8.15 -8.56 11.11
C PRO A 100 -8.82 -9.75 11.82
N ARG A 101 -10.04 -10.11 11.42
CA ARG A 101 -10.69 -11.30 11.98
C ARG A 101 -10.21 -12.53 11.22
N ILE A 102 -9.28 -13.26 11.83
CA ILE A 102 -9.05 -14.68 11.52
C ILE A 102 -9.88 -15.44 12.54
N THR A 103 -11.00 -16.03 12.12
CA THR A 103 -11.78 -16.93 12.97
C THR A 103 -11.14 -18.32 12.88
N GLU A 104 -10.82 -18.91 14.04
CA GLU A 104 -10.33 -20.30 14.15
C GLU A 104 -11.38 -21.33 13.72
#